data_AF-A0A7S2H115-F1
#
_entry.id   AF-A0A7S2H115-F1
#
_cell.length_a   1.000
_cell.length_b   1.000
_cell.length_c   1.000
_cell.angle_alpha   90.00
_cell.angle_beta   90.00
_cell.angle_gamma   90.00
#
_symmetry.space_group_name_H-M   'P 1'
#
loop_
_entity.id
_entity.type
_entity.pdbx_description
1 polymer ?
#
loop_
_entity_poly.entity_id
_entity_poly.type
_entity_poly.pdbx_seq_one_letter_code
_entity_poly.pdbx_strand_id
1 'polypeptide(L)'
;TQFAARMVDAARGILNDFLPDVWIYTDHTKGSQSGESPGYGISLVAETITRGLKSADATADLGETAPATASKGAEVEEGAEELDLGTPEGVGALAARRLLAEINLDGVVDTAHQALE
;
A
#
# COMPACT_ATOMS: atom_id res chain seq x y z
N THR A 1 -9.92 13.30 4.78
CA THR A 1 -10.64 12.05 5.16
C THR A 1 -11.09 11.23 3.97
N GLN A 2 -11.53 11.83 2.85
CA GLN A 2 -11.99 11.07 1.68
C GLN A 2 -10.92 10.15 1.06
N PHE A 3 -9.64 10.55 1.06
CA PHE A 3 -8.55 9.71 0.54
C PHE A 3 -8.35 8.41 1.33
N ALA A 4 -8.41 8.47 2.66
CA ALA A 4 -8.22 7.31 3.52
C ALA A 4 -9.31 6.26 3.32
N ALA A 5 -10.57 6.67 3.25
CA ALA A 5 -11.68 5.75 2.98
C ALA A 5 -11.52 5.05 1.61
N ARG A 6 -11.15 5.79 0.57
CA ARG A 6 -10.91 5.24 -0.77
C ARG A 6 -9.76 4.24 -0.82
N MET A 7 -8.66 4.51 -0.10
CA MET A 7 -7.56 3.55 0.06
C MET A 7 -8.02 2.27 0.77
N VAL A 8 -8.78 2.41 1.85
CA VAL A 8 -9.31 1.28 2.64
C VAL A 8 -10.23 0.42 1.77
N ASP A 9 -11.16 1.04 1.05
CA ASP A 9 -12.12 0.33 0.20
C ASP A 9 -11.40 -0.43 -0.92
N ALA A 10 -10.39 0.17 -1.55
CA ALA A 10 -9.59 -0.47 -2.57
C ALA A 10 -8.77 -1.66 -2.02
N ALA A 11 -8.10 -1.48 -0.87
CA ALA A 11 -7.34 -2.56 -0.23
C ALA A 11 -8.25 -3.73 0.20
N ARG A 12 -9.40 -3.42 0.83
CA ARG A 12 -10.38 -4.44 1.24
C ARG A 12 -11.02 -5.14 0.04
N GLY A 13 -11.24 -4.43 -1.06
CA GLY A 13 -11.76 -5.00 -2.30
C GLY A 13 -10.89 -6.14 -2.85
N ILE A 14 -9.60 -6.15 -2.55
CA ILE A 14 -8.67 -7.21 -2.94
C ILE A 14 -8.52 -8.25 -1.80
N LEU A 15 -8.26 -7.80 -0.57
CA LEU A 15 -7.93 -8.70 0.53
C LEU A 15 -9.12 -9.55 1.00
N ASN A 16 -10.35 -9.04 0.89
CA ASN A 16 -11.54 -9.77 1.32
C ASN A 16 -11.84 -11.01 0.47
N ASP A 17 -11.27 -11.12 -0.74
CA ASP A 17 -11.37 -12.33 -1.55
C ASP A 17 -10.60 -13.52 -0.93
N PHE A 18 -9.64 -13.23 -0.04
CA PHE A 18 -8.80 -14.22 0.63
C PHE A 18 -9.20 -14.45 2.08
N LEU A 19 -9.37 -13.38 2.87
CA LEU A 19 -9.70 -13.45 4.28
C LEU A 19 -10.70 -12.34 4.67
N PRO A 20 -11.75 -12.65 5.45
CA PRO A 20 -12.69 -11.64 5.92
C PRO A 20 -12.15 -10.81 7.10
N ASP A 21 -11.10 -11.28 7.77
CA ASP A 21 -10.51 -10.64 8.95
C ASP A 21 -9.47 -9.58 8.56
N VAL A 22 -9.96 -8.49 7.96
CA VAL A 22 -9.14 -7.36 7.51
C VAL A 22 -9.55 -6.10 8.27
N TRP A 23 -8.64 -5.62 9.12
CA TRP A 23 -8.77 -4.41 9.91
C TRP A 23 -7.79 -3.35 9.44
N ILE A 24 -8.32 -2.24 8.91
CA ILE A 24 -7.51 -1.10 8.44
C ILE A 24 -7.95 0.13 9.22
N TYR A 25 -7.01 0.72 9.95
CA TYR A 25 -7.23 1.94 10.71
C TYR A 25 -6.86 3.16 9.85
N THR A 26 -7.69 4.19 9.90
CA THR A 26 -7.41 5.46 9.23
C THR A 26 -6.92 6.47 10.25
N ASP A 27 -5.73 7.02 10.01
CA ASP A 27 -5.25 8.20 10.73
C ASP A 27 -5.26 9.41 9.79
N HIS A 28 -5.61 10.57 10.33
CA HIS A 28 -5.71 11.81 9.56
C HIS A 28 -5.22 12.99 10.39
N THR A 29 -4.00 13.43 10.10
CA THR A 29 -3.40 14.60 10.74
C THR A 29 -3.79 15.89 10.00
N LYS A 30 -3.87 17.01 10.72
CA LYS A 30 -4.17 18.35 10.18
C LYS A 30 -3.34 19.39 10.92
N GLY A 31 -3.07 20.52 10.24
CA GLY A 31 -2.40 21.67 10.85
C GLY A 31 -0.93 21.38 11.17
N SER A 32 -0.43 21.92 12.28
CA SER A 32 0.99 21.83 12.66
C SER A 32 1.50 20.41 12.92
N GLN A 33 0.60 19.43 13.08
CA GLN A 33 0.95 18.02 13.25
C GLN A 33 1.12 17.26 11.92
N SER A 34 0.82 17.89 10.78
CA SER A 34 0.81 17.24 9.46
C SER A 34 2.14 17.32 8.69
N GLY A 35 3.15 17.99 9.25
CA GLY A 35 4.38 18.32 8.53
C GLY A 35 4.16 19.31 7.37
N GLU A 36 5.22 19.56 6.61
CA GLU A 36 5.23 20.55 5.53
C GLU A 36 4.78 19.97 4.17
N SER A 37 4.81 18.65 4.01
CA SER A 37 4.50 17.98 2.74
C SER A 37 3.14 17.29 2.79
N PRO A 38 2.19 17.62 1.89
CA PRO A 38 0.95 16.86 1.79
C PRO A 38 1.25 15.45 1.28
N GLY A 39 0.62 14.46 1.89
CA GLY A 39 0.84 13.06 1.56
C GLY A 39 -0.27 12.17 2.07
N TYR A 40 -0.41 11.03 1.44
CA TYR A 40 -1.24 9.94 1.92
C TYR A 40 -0.57 8.61 1.54
N GLY A 41 -0.84 7.59 2.34
CA GLY A 41 -0.29 6.26 2.15
C GLY A 41 -1.00 5.26 3.03
N ILE A 42 -0.67 3.99 2.82
CA ILE A 42 -1.20 2.88 3.59
C ILE A 42 -0.07 1.90 3.91
N SER A 43 -0.10 1.35 5.11
CA SER A 43 0.79 0.26 5.53
C SER A 43 -0.10 -0.89 5.98
N LEU A 44 0.17 -2.08 5.44
CA LEU A 44 -0.56 -3.30 5.70
C LEU A 44 0.39 -4.33 6.29
N VAL A 45 -0.11 -5.09 7.26
CA VAL A 45 0.64 -6.17 7.91
C VAL A 45 -0.25 -7.41 7.95
N ALA A 46 0.28 -8.53 7.45
CA ALA A 46 -0.32 -9.83 7.61
C ALA A 46 0.34 -10.55 8.79
N GLU A 47 -0.46 -10.91 9.79
CA GLU A 47 -0.04 -11.76 10.91
C GLU A 47 -0.44 -13.21 10.65
N THR A 48 0.52 -14.12 10.79
CA THR A 48 0.26 -15.56 10.73
C THR A 48 -0.08 -16.13 12.11
N ILE A 49 -0.76 -17.26 12.16
CA ILE A 49 -1.09 -17.96 13.42
C ILE A 49 0.14 -18.38 14.24
N THR A 50 1.31 -18.43 13.61
CA THR A 50 2.60 -18.70 14.26
C THR A 50 3.33 -17.42 14.67
N ARG A 51 2.65 -16.27 14.69
CA ARG A 51 3.18 -14.93 15.01
C ARG A 51 4.24 -14.41 14.03
N GLY A 52 4.25 -14.90 12.80
CA GLY A 52 5.05 -14.31 11.72
C GLY A 52 4.37 -13.05 11.19
N LEU A 53 5.17 -12.03 10.84
CA LEU A 53 4.68 -10.77 10.29
C LEU A 53 5.27 -10.56 8.90
N LYS A 54 4.41 -10.25 7.94
CA LYS A 54 4.82 -9.76 6.62
C LYS A 54 4.16 -8.41 6.40
N SER A 55 4.94 -7.44 5.92
CA SER A 55 4.46 -6.07 5.74
C SER A 55 4.63 -5.59 4.30
N ALA A 56 3.75 -4.68 3.90
CA ALA A 56 3.92 -3.93 2.67
C ALA A 56 3.29 -2.55 2.81
N ASP A 57 3.91 -1.56 2.19
CA ASP A 57 3.42 -0.18 2.17
C ASP A 57 3.42 0.40 0.74
N ALA A 58 2.59 1.44 0.60
CA ALA A 58 2.57 2.29 -0.58
C ALA A 58 2.24 3.73 -0.19
N THR A 59 2.90 4.67 -0.84
CA THR A 59 2.72 6.11 -0.67
C THR A 59 2.35 6.73 -2.02
N ALA A 60 1.57 7.81 -1.95
CA ALA A 60 1.22 8.57 -3.14
C ALA A 60 2.43 9.32 -3.69
N ASP A 61 2.65 9.26 -5.00
CA ASP A 61 3.61 10.12 -5.67
C ASP A 61 2.93 11.45 -6.04
N LEU A 62 3.22 12.50 -5.27
CA LEU A 62 2.61 13.83 -5.39
C LEU A 62 3.59 14.89 -5.90
N GLY A 63 4.58 14.51 -6.73
CA GLY A 63 5.59 15.43 -7.26
C GLY A 63 5.02 16.78 -7.75
N GLU A 64 5.81 17.87 -7.60
CA GLU A 64 5.46 19.30 -7.72
C GLU A 64 4.79 19.78 -9.03
N THR A 65 4.50 18.90 -9.99
CA THR A 65 3.70 19.21 -11.17
C THR A 65 2.85 18.00 -11.57
N ALA A 66 1.67 17.85 -10.96
CA ALA A 66 0.64 17.03 -11.58
C ALA A 66 0.17 17.75 -12.86
N PRO A 67 0.26 17.09 -14.01
CA PRO A 67 -0.96 16.60 -14.61
C PRO A 67 -0.93 15.08 -14.72
N ALA A 68 -2.13 14.50 -14.73
CA ALA A 68 -2.38 13.08 -14.90
C ALA A 68 -1.67 12.51 -16.14
N THR A 69 -0.45 12.03 -15.96
CA THR A 69 0.26 11.10 -16.85
C THR A 69 1.45 10.55 -16.09
N ALA A 70 1.29 9.31 -15.61
CA ALA A 70 2.30 8.31 -15.32
C ALA A 70 3.75 8.81 -15.13
N SER A 71 4.26 8.64 -13.91
CA SER A 71 5.71 8.51 -13.68
C SER A 71 6.23 7.27 -14.41
N LYS A 72 6.51 7.47 -15.70
CA LYS A 72 7.20 6.54 -16.59
C LYS A 72 8.63 6.37 -16.08
N GLY A 73 8.85 5.40 -15.19
CA GLY A 73 10.18 5.19 -14.59
C GLY A 73 10.35 3.99 -13.66
N ALA A 74 9.39 3.07 -13.59
CA ALA A 74 9.63 1.75 -12.98
C ALA A 74 9.51 0.71 -14.09
N GLU A 75 10.55 -0.09 -14.28
CA GLU A 75 10.54 -1.23 -15.21
C GLU A 75 9.43 -2.18 -14.76
N VAL A 76 8.30 -2.17 -15.48
CA VAL A 76 7.13 -2.98 -15.17
C VAL A 76 7.32 -4.36 -15.78
N GLU A 77 7.35 -5.40 -14.94
CA GLU A 77 7.21 -6.78 -15.41
C GLU A 77 5.89 -6.95 -16.18
N GLU A 78 5.96 -7.55 -17.37
CA GLU A 78 4.83 -7.79 -18.27
C GLU A 78 3.69 -8.53 -17.55
N GLY A 79 2.64 -7.80 -17.17
CA GLY A 79 1.43 -8.37 -16.57
C GLY A 79 0.80 -7.56 -15.44
N ALA A 80 1.49 -6.57 -14.88
CA ALA A 80 0.90 -5.68 -13.87
C ALA A 80 0.09 -4.57 -14.56
N GLU A 81 -1.23 -4.51 -14.29
CA GLU A 81 -2.01 -3.31 -14.58
C GLU A 81 -1.28 -2.10 -13.97
N GLU A 82 -0.98 -1.11 -14.79
CA GLU A 82 -0.27 0.12 -14.40
C GLU A 82 -1.14 0.87 -13.38
N LEU A 83 -0.96 0.58 -12.10
CA LEU A 83 -1.74 1.19 -11.03
C LEU A 83 -1.30 2.64 -10.86
N ASP A 84 -2.22 3.57 -11.15
CA ASP A 84 -1.97 5.00 -11.01
C ASP A 84 -1.80 5.39 -9.53
N LEU A 85 -0.54 5.57 -9.13
CA LEU A 85 -0.13 6.03 -7.80
C LEU A 85 -0.58 7.46 -7.47
N GLY A 86 -1.12 8.20 -8.45
CA GLY A 86 -1.76 9.49 -8.23
C GLY A 86 -3.16 9.38 -7.61
N THR A 87 -3.75 8.19 -7.58
CA THR A 87 -5.08 7.93 -7.01
C THR A 87 -5.00 7.18 -5.67
N PRO A 88 -5.87 7.50 -4.70
CA PRO A 88 -5.93 6.75 -3.44
C PRO A 88 -6.33 5.28 -3.67
N GLU A 89 -7.14 4.97 -4.68
CA GLU A 89 -7.45 3.59 -5.02
C GLU A 89 -6.21 2.84 -5.52
N GLY A 90 -5.41 3.47 -6.39
CA GLY A 90 -4.17 2.87 -6.90
C GLY A 90 -3.17 2.58 -5.78
N VAL A 91 -2.99 3.51 -4.84
CA VAL A 91 -2.13 3.33 -3.66
C VAL A 91 -2.63 2.17 -2.79
N GLY A 92 -3.94 2.13 -2.49
CA GLY A 92 -4.55 1.05 -1.71
C GLY A 92 -4.42 -0.32 -2.38
N ALA A 93 -4.68 -0.38 -3.68
CA ALA A 93 -4.58 -1.60 -4.47
C ALA A 93 -3.13 -2.09 -4.59
N LEU A 94 -2.17 -1.19 -4.78
CA LEU A 94 -0.76 -1.53 -4.89
C LEU A 94 -0.23 -2.14 -3.59
N ALA A 95 -0.53 -1.52 -2.45
CA ALA A 95 -0.11 -2.05 -1.15
C ALA A 95 -0.67 -3.46 -0.90
N ALA A 96 -1.96 -3.67 -1.20
CA ALA A 96 -2.58 -4.98 -1.05
C ALA A 96 -1.94 -6.04 -1.97
N ARG A 97 -1.67 -5.70 -3.23
CA ARG A 97 -0.99 -6.62 -4.18
C ARG A 97 0.44 -6.92 -3.77
N ARG A 98 1.20 -5.94 -3.27
CA ARG A 98 2.56 -6.13 -2.75
C ARG A 98 2.54 -7.07 -1.54
N LEU A 99 1.61 -6.89 -0.61
CA LEU A 99 1.46 -7.80 0.54
C LEU A 99 1.16 -9.23 0.08
N LEU A 100 0.27 -9.41 -0.89
CA LEU A 100 -0.01 -10.73 -1.47
C LEU A 100 1.21 -11.32 -2.18
N ALA A 101 2.02 -10.50 -2.85
CA ALA A 101 3.27 -10.94 -3.46
C ALA A 101 4.28 -11.42 -2.41
N GLU A 102 4.43 -10.70 -1.30
CA GLU A 102 5.27 -11.11 -0.16
C GLU A 102 4.78 -12.41 0.50
N ILE A 103 3.47 -12.62 0.57
CA ILE A 103 2.89 -13.88 1.04
C ILE A 103 3.18 -15.01 0.04
N ASN A 104 3.02 -14.74 -1.25
CA ASN A 104 3.22 -15.74 -2.31
C ASN A 104 4.71 -16.09 -2.54
N LEU A 105 5.63 -15.17 -2.25
CA LEU A 105 7.07 -15.44 -2.24
C LEU A 105 7.47 -16.42 -1.12
N ASP A 106 6.54 -16.72 -0.21
CA ASP A 106 6.71 -17.61 0.93
C ASP A 106 7.83 -17.13 1.88
N GLY A 107 8.24 -17.94 2.83
CA GLY A 107 9.28 -17.61 3.81
C GLY A 107 8.75 -16.88 5.04
N VAL A 108 9.64 -16.69 6.01
CA VAL A 108 9.28 -16.22 7.36
C VAL A 108 9.29 -14.70 7.47
N VAL A 109 10.22 -14.04 6.77
CA VAL A 109 10.48 -12.60 6.87
C VAL A 109 10.25 -11.97 5.50
N ASP A 110 9.55 -10.83 5.48
CA ASP A 110 9.36 -10.06 4.25
C ASP A 110 10.69 -9.51 3.72
N THR A 111 10.71 -9.18 2.43
CA THR A 111 11.95 -8.75 1.75
C THR A 111 12.57 -7.48 2.37
N ALA A 112 11.76 -6.58 2.93
CA ALA A 112 12.22 -5.35 3.55
C ALA A 112 12.96 -5.59 4.87
N HIS A 113 12.59 -6.64 5.63
CA HIS A 113 13.16 -6.93 6.95
C HIS A 113 14.23 -8.02 6.94
N GLN A 114 14.48 -8.70 5.81
CA GLN A 114 15.48 -9.78 5.71
C GLN A 114 16.91 -9.35 6.10
N ALA A 115 17.30 -8.10 5.86
CA ALA A 115 18.66 -7.61 6.16
C ALA A 115 18.90 -7.34 7.66
N LEU A 116 17.87 -7.41 8.50
CA LEU A 116 17.95 -7.16 9.94
C LEU A 116 18.14 -8.45 10.76
N GLU A 117 18.00 -9.61 10.12
CA GLU A 117 18.35 -10.94 10.66
C GLU A 117 19.87 -11.19 10.56
#